data_AF-A0A2V2GMD1-F1
#
_entry.id   AF-A0A2V2GMD1-F1
#
_cell.length_a   1.000
_cell.length_b   1.000
_cell.length_c   1.000
_cell.angle_alpha   90.00
_cell.angle_beta   90.00
_cell.angle_gamma   90.00
#
_symmetry.space_group_name_H-M   'P 1'
#
loop_
_entity.id
_entity.type
_entity.pdbx_description
1 polymer ?
#
loop_
_entity_poly.entity_id
_entity_poly.type
_entity_poly.pdbx_seq_one_letter_code
_entity_poly.pdbx_strand_id
1 'polypeptide(L)'
;MIMKVRHTNMEEMIRLIGAAMVAVMLTVSLRALAPDISALIGAAAGVLLLGYAVYILSPALGELRELAGEEWQRWLTPVLRSLGIAVVAGCGADVCRDLGQDSVASGIELAGKAEIMLVCLPLITELLSLARSLFVGQTG
;
A
#
# COMPACT_ATOMS: atom_id res chain seq x y z
N MET A 1 -5.37 -6.47 -26.39
CA MET A 1 -5.37 -5.12 -25.79
C MET A 1 -4.24 -5.11 -24.78
N ILE A 2 -3.02 -4.81 -25.25
CA ILE A 2 -1.78 -4.96 -24.47
C ILE A 2 -1.66 -3.72 -23.58
N MET A 3 -1.73 -3.91 -22.27
CA MET A 3 -1.45 -2.86 -21.30
C MET A 3 -0.01 -2.39 -21.52
N LYS A 4 0.12 -1.27 -22.23
CA LYS A 4 1.37 -0.55 -22.36
C LYS A 4 1.73 -0.07 -20.98
N VAL A 5 2.75 -0.68 -20.37
CA VAL A 5 3.45 -0.16 -19.21
C VAL A 5 3.83 1.27 -19.57
N ARG A 6 3.06 2.20 -19.01
CA ARG A 6 3.27 3.61 -19.22
C ARG A 6 4.54 3.91 -18.46
N HIS A 7 5.63 4.12 -19.20
CA HIS A 7 6.82 4.74 -18.65
C HIS A 7 6.36 5.95 -17.84
N THR A 8 6.61 5.94 -16.52
CA THR A 8 6.44 7.12 -15.70
C THR A 8 7.25 8.22 -16.36
N ASN A 9 6.55 9.22 -16.91
CA ASN A 9 7.24 10.30 -17.59
C ASN A 9 7.93 11.12 -16.50
N MET A 10 9.23 11.37 -16.65
CA MET A 10 10.00 12.23 -15.74
C MET A 10 9.26 13.56 -15.47
N GLU A 11 8.52 14.06 -16.47
CA GLU A 11 7.65 15.22 -16.36
C GLU A 11 6.53 15.09 -15.32
N GLU A 12 5.85 13.94 -15.24
CA GLU A 12 4.76 13.72 -14.28
C GLU A 12 5.29 13.71 -12.85
N MET A 13 6.46 13.09 -12.63
CA MET A 13 7.12 13.06 -11.33
C MET A 13 7.55 14.46 -10.90
N ILE A 14 8.13 15.25 -11.80
CA ILE A 14 8.49 16.65 -11.53
C ILE A 14 7.24 17.49 -11.21
N ARG A 15 6.14 17.33 -11.96
CA ARG A 15 4.87 18.05 -11.69
C ARG A 15 4.29 17.69 -10.33
N LEU A 16 4.29 16.43 -9.96
CA LEU A 16 3.79 15.96 -8.67
C LEU A 16 4.63 16.52 -7.51
N ILE A 17 5.96 16.45 -7.61
CA ILE A 17 6.88 17.02 -6.61
C ILE A 17 6.67 18.52 -6.49
N GLY A 18 6.55 19.24 -7.62
CA GLY A 18 6.26 20.66 -7.63
C GLY A 18 4.94 21.00 -6.92
N ALA A 19 3.86 20.26 -7.21
CA ALA A 19 2.58 20.43 -6.55
C ALA A 19 2.66 20.15 -5.04
N ALA A 20 3.40 19.11 -4.64
CA ALA A 20 3.62 18.78 -3.23
C ALA A 20 4.40 19.87 -2.50
N MET A 21 5.46 20.42 -3.10
CA MET A 21 6.22 21.53 -2.52
C MET A 21 5.34 22.77 -2.31
N VAL A 22 4.51 23.11 -3.30
CA VAL A 22 3.56 24.23 -3.18
C VAL A 22 2.56 23.97 -2.06
N ALA A 23 1.98 22.76 -1.98
CA ALA A 23 1.07 22.39 -0.91
C ALA A 23 1.74 22.52 0.48
N VAL A 24 2.99 22.07 0.64
CA VAL A 24 3.75 22.21 1.89
C VAL A 24 3.98 23.67 2.24
N MET A 25 4.37 24.51 1.28
CA MET A 25 4.54 25.95 1.50
C MET A 25 3.23 26.61 1.97
N LEU A 26 2.10 26.33 1.30
CA LEU A 26 0.79 26.81 1.73
C LEU A 26 0.46 26.34 3.15
N THR A 27 0.70 25.07 3.44
CA THR A 27 0.43 24.46 4.75
C THR A 27 1.20 25.19 5.85
N VAL A 28 2.50 25.46 5.63
CA VAL A 28 3.35 26.19 6.59
C VAL A 28 2.87 27.63 6.78
N SER A 29 2.53 28.33 5.70
CA SER A 29 2.06 29.72 5.77
C SER A 29 0.69 29.85 6.47
N LEU A 30 -0.23 28.91 6.22
CA LEU A 30 -1.58 28.92 6.79
C LEU A 30 -1.63 28.46 8.24
N ARG A 31 -0.62 27.72 8.71
CA ARG A 31 -0.58 27.19 10.07
C ARG A 31 -0.71 28.26 11.15
N ALA A 32 -0.22 29.47 10.87
CA ALA A 32 -0.30 30.62 11.79
C ALA A 32 -1.69 31.29 11.81
N LEU A 33 -2.50 31.16 10.75
CA LEU A 33 -3.81 31.81 10.64
C LEU A 33 -4.97 30.86 10.93
N ALA A 34 -4.88 29.61 10.44
CA ALA A 34 -5.93 28.60 10.53
C ALA A 34 -5.28 27.20 10.59
N PRO A 35 -4.86 26.75 11.79
CA PRO A 35 -4.15 25.48 11.94
C PRO A 35 -4.98 24.27 11.46
N ASP A 36 -6.30 24.26 11.69
CA ASP A 36 -7.17 23.17 11.24
C ASP A 36 -7.21 23.03 9.71
N ILE A 37 -7.33 24.17 9.00
CA ILE A 37 -7.35 24.20 7.53
C ILE A 37 -5.97 23.81 6.98
N SER A 38 -4.89 24.24 7.64
CA SER A 38 -3.53 23.85 7.25
C SER A 38 -3.33 22.34 7.33
N ALA A 39 -3.80 21.70 8.41
CA ALA A 39 -3.70 20.25 8.59
C ALA A 39 -4.48 19.48 7.52
N LEU A 40 -5.69 19.94 7.18
CA LEU A 40 -6.51 19.38 6.10
C LEU A 40 -5.83 19.45 4.73
N ILE A 41 -5.18 20.57 4.40
CA ILE A 41 -4.44 20.73 3.14
C ILE A 41 -3.25 19.78 3.08
N GLY A 42 -2.48 19.67 4.18
CA GLY A 42 -1.36 18.75 4.30
C GLY A 42 -1.80 17.28 4.13
N ALA A 43 -2.86 16.89 4.83
CA ALA A 43 -3.44 15.55 4.71
C ALA A 43 -3.94 15.25 3.30
N ALA A 44 -4.63 16.18 2.65
CA ALA A 44 -5.09 16.03 1.27
C ALA A 44 -3.91 15.84 0.30
N ALA A 45 -2.84 16.61 0.46
CA ALA A 45 -1.62 16.45 -0.33
C ALA A 45 -0.96 15.09 -0.08
N GLY A 46 -0.90 14.63 1.18
CA GLY A 46 -0.40 13.31 1.55
C GLY A 46 -1.20 12.18 0.91
N VAL A 47 -2.53 12.22 0.96
CA VAL A 47 -3.42 11.24 0.32
C VAL A 47 -3.24 11.20 -1.19
N LEU A 48 -3.08 12.36 -1.85
CA LEU A 48 -2.82 12.43 -3.29
C LEU A 48 -1.47 11.79 -3.66
N LEU A 49 -0.41 12.09 -2.90
CA LEU A 49 0.91 11.49 -3.09
C LEU A 49 0.89 9.98 -2.89
N LEU A 50 0.17 9.50 -1.89
CA LEU A 50 -0.04 8.08 -1.64
C LEU A 50 -0.76 7.38 -2.78
N GLY A 51 -1.87 7.96 -3.25
CA GLY A 51 -2.60 7.45 -4.40
C GLY A 51 -1.71 7.36 -5.65
N TYR A 52 -0.85 8.36 -5.86
CA TYR A 52 0.10 8.36 -6.97
C TYR A 52 1.19 7.27 -6.82
N ALA A 53 1.72 7.06 -5.61
CA ALA A 53 2.69 5.99 -5.36
C ALA A 53 2.10 4.60 -5.66
N VAL A 54 0.86 4.35 -5.25
CA VAL A 54 0.14 3.10 -5.57
C VAL A 54 -0.10 2.98 -7.08
N TYR A 55 -0.45 4.07 -7.75
CA TYR A 55 -0.66 4.09 -9.20
C TYR A 55 0.60 3.70 -9.97
N ILE A 56 1.77 4.22 -9.59
CA ILE A 56 3.07 3.85 -10.19
C ILE A 56 3.42 2.39 -9.93
N LEU A 57 3.14 1.90 -8.73
CA LEU A 57 3.54 0.54 -8.33
C LEU A 57 2.66 -0.54 -8.96
N SER A 58 1.38 -0.23 -9.24
CA SER A 58 0.40 -1.16 -9.82
C SER A 58 0.89 -1.92 -11.07
N PRO A 59 1.41 -1.27 -12.14
CA PRO A 59 1.89 -1.98 -13.33
C PRO A 59 3.11 -2.87 -13.04
N ALA A 60 4.05 -2.42 -12.21
CA ALA A 60 5.22 -3.22 -11.83
C ALA A 60 4.82 -4.49 -11.06
N LEU A 61 3.81 -4.41 -10.20
CA LEU A 61 3.24 -5.58 -9.53
C LEU A 61 2.54 -6.54 -10.50
N GLY A 62 1.95 -6.01 -11.58
CA GLY A 62 1.36 -6.80 -12.66
C GLY A 62 2.42 -7.58 -13.44
N GLU A 63 3.46 -6.89 -13.90
CA GLU A 63 4.59 -7.52 -14.61
C GLU A 63 5.28 -8.57 -13.73
N LEU A 64 5.50 -8.28 -12.44
CA LEU A 64 6.09 -9.24 -11.51
C LEU A 64 5.26 -10.53 -11.39
N ARG A 65 3.92 -10.42 -11.43
CA ARG A 65 3.03 -11.59 -11.42
C ARG A 65 3.07 -12.37 -12.72
N GLU A 66 3.20 -11.70 -13.86
CA GLU A 66 3.36 -12.36 -15.16
C GLU A 66 4.70 -13.10 -15.25
N LEU A 67 5.79 -12.47 -14.79
CA LEU A 67 7.13 -13.06 -14.78
C LEU A 67 7.25 -14.26 -13.84
N ALA A 68 6.52 -14.25 -12.72
CA ALA A 68 6.56 -15.34 -11.75
C ALA A 68 5.95 -16.66 -12.30
N GLY A 69 5.12 -16.62 -13.35
CA GLY A 69 4.42 -17.81 -13.86
C GLY A 69 3.27 -18.28 -12.97
N GLU A 70 2.27 -18.96 -13.55
CA GLU A 70 1.02 -19.32 -12.86
C GLU A 70 1.24 -20.18 -11.60
N GLU A 71 2.27 -21.04 -11.61
CA GLU A 71 2.64 -21.92 -10.50
C GLU A 71 3.06 -21.17 -9.23
N TRP A 72 3.68 -19.99 -9.37
CA TRP A 72 4.12 -19.15 -8.25
C TRP A 72 3.08 -18.11 -7.86
N GLN A 73 2.10 -17.80 -8.73
CA GLN A 73 1.07 -16.81 -8.43
C GLN A 73 0.24 -17.16 -7.19
N ARG A 74 0.04 -18.45 -6.89
CA ARG A 74 -0.63 -18.92 -5.66
C ARG A 74 0.07 -18.48 -4.37
N TRP A 75 1.40 -18.32 -4.40
CA TRP A 75 2.22 -17.90 -3.26
C TRP A 75 2.47 -16.40 -3.29
N LEU A 76 2.74 -15.85 -4.47
CA LEU A 76 3.08 -14.45 -4.65
C LEU A 76 1.88 -13.52 -4.45
N THR A 77 0.67 -13.93 -4.87
CA THR A 77 -0.52 -13.08 -4.77
C THR A 77 -0.88 -12.71 -3.33
N PRO A 78 -0.97 -13.64 -2.37
CA PRO A 78 -1.24 -13.31 -0.97
C PRO A 78 -0.13 -12.44 -0.34
N VAL A 79 1.14 -12.69 -0.68
CA VAL A 79 2.28 -11.91 -0.18
C VAL A 79 2.24 -10.46 -0.68
N LEU A 80 1.99 -10.27 -1.98
CA LEU A 80 1.84 -8.91 -2.53
C LEU A 80 0.61 -8.20 -1.98
N ARG A 81 -0.49 -8.94 -1.71
CA ARG A 81 -1.69 -8.38 -1.07
C ARG A 81 -1.42 -7.92 0.35
N SER A 82 -0.78 -8.74 1.19
CA SER A 82 -0.48 -8.37 2.57
C SER A 82 0.48 -7.19 2.64
N LEU A 83 1.48 -7.12 1.76
CA LEU A 83 2.36 -5.96 1.62
C LEU A 83 1.58 -4.69 1.23
N GLY A 84 0.69 -4.80 0.24
CA GLY A 84 -0.15 -3.68 -0.18
C GLY A 84 -1.05 -3.16 0.94
N ILE A 85 -1.70 -4.07 1.69
CA ILE A 85 -2.52 -3.72 2.86
C ILE A 85 -1.67 -3.02 3.92
N ALA A 86 -0.47 -3.52 4.21
CA ALA A 86 0.42 -2.92 5.20
C ALA A 86 0.80 -1.47 4.84
N VAL A 87 1.15 -1.22 3.57
CA VAL A 87 1.48 0.12 3.08
C VAL A 87 0.26 1.04 3.15
N VAL A 88 -0.90 0.62 2.63
CA VAL A 88 -2.10 1.46 2.63
C VAL A 88 -2.58 1.77 4.06
N ALA A 89 -2.61 0.77 4.95
CA ALA A 89 -3.02 0.96 6.33
C ALA A 89 -2.04 1.85 7.10
N GLY A 90 -0.73 1.63 6.96
CA GLY A 90 0.28 2.46 7.63
C GLY A 90 0.19 3.92 7.19
N CYS A 91 0.13 4.14 5.88
CA CYS A 91 0.06 5.49 5.37
C CYS A 91 -1.27 6.19 5.66
N GLY A 92 -2.39 5.45 5.65
CA GLY A 92 -3.68 5.99 6.10
C GLY A 92 -3.68 6.37 7.58
N ALA A 93 -3.03 5.55 8.43
CA ALA A 93 -2.85 5.85 9.84
C ALA A 93 -1.98 7.09 10.06
N ASP A 94 -0.88 7.24 9.31
CA ASP A 94 0.00 8.41 9.41
C ASP A 94 -0.72 9.71 9.02
N VAL A 95 -1.55 9.69 7.97
CA VAL A 95 -2.40 10.84 7.62
C VAL A 95 -3.37 11.19 8.75
N CYS A 96 -3.95 10.20 9.43
CA CYS A 96 -4.80 10.45 10.59
C CYS A 96 -4.00 11.04 11.77
N ARG A 97 -2.76 10.60 12.01
CA ARG A 97 -1.88 11.16 13.03
C ARG A 97 -1.50 12.61 12.74
N ASP A 98 -1.24 12.94 11.49
CA ASP A 98 -0.95 14.30 11.05
C ASP A 98 -2.11 15.27 11.32
N LEU A 99 -3.35 14.75 11.38
CA LEU A 99 -4.57 15.47 11.76
C LEU A 99 -4.86 15.45 13.27
N GLY A 100 -3.98 14.86 14.09
CA GLY A 100 -4.17 14.70 15.54
C GLY A 100 -5.20 13.63 15.93
N GLN A 101 -5.55 12.72 15.02
CA GLN A 101 -6.56 11.67 15.23
C GLN A 101 -5.91 10.31 15.54
N ASP A 102 -5.14 10.22 16.63
CA ASP A 102 -4.40 9.01 17.02
C ASP A 102 -5.30 7.78 17.29
N SER A 103 -6.50 7.99 17.83
CA SER A 103 -7.46 6.92 18.08
C SER A 103 -7.94 6.27 16.78
N VAL A 104 -8.20 7.08 15.75
CA VAL A 104 -8.57 6.61 14.42
C VAL A 104 -7.39 5.94 13.73
N ALA A 105 -6.19 6.54 13.81
CA ALA A 105 -4.96 5.96 13.26
C ALA A 105 -4.68 4.56 13.84
N SER A 106 -4.80 4.40 15.16
CA SER A 106 -4.66 3.10 15.83
C SER A 106 -5.70 2.09 15.37
N GLY A 107 -6.94 2.55 15.12
CA GLY A 107 -8.01 1.73 14.56
C GLY A 107 -7.69 1.24 13.14
N ILE A 108 -7.15 2.10 12.28
CA ILE A 108 -6.72 1.74 10.91
C ILE A 108 -5.59 0.70 10.95
N GLU A 109 -4.57 0.90 11.79
CA GLU A 109 -3.48 -0.08 11.93
C GLU A 109 -3.97 -1.44 12.41
N LEU A 110 -4.89 -1.45 13.37
CA LEU A 110 -5.49 -2.69 13.88
C LEU A 110 -6.27 -3.41 12.78
N ALA A 111 -7.09 -2.68 12.01
CA ALA A 111 -7.85 -3.23 10.89
C ALA A 111 -6.90 -3.80 9.81
N GLY A 112 -5.83 -3.07 9.45
CA GLY A 112 -4.83 -3.54 8.49
C GLY A 112 -4.12 -4.82 8.94
N LYS A 113 -3.73 -4.90 10.22
CA LYS A 113 -3.14 -6.12 10.79
C LYS A 113 -4.11 -7.30 10.78
N ALA A 114 -5.38 -7.06 11.09
CA ALA A 114 -6.42 -8.09 11.03
C ALA A 114 -6.65 -8.60 9.61
N GLU A 115 -6.69 -7.71 8.62
CA GLU A 115 -6.80 -8.09 7.20
C GLU A 115 -5.58 -8.89 6.72
N ILE A 116 -4.36 -8.47 7.09
CA ILE A 116 -3.14 -9.24 6.78
C ILE A 116 -3.23 -10.64 7.35
N MET A 117 -3.69 -10.77 8.60
CA MET A 117 -3.85 -12.08 9.26
C MET A 117 -4.85 -12.97 8.50
N LEU A 118 -5.94 -12.39 7.98
CA LEU A 118 -6.92 -13.11 7.16
C LEU A 118 -6.34 -13.56 5.81
N VAL A 119 -5.52 -12.71 5.16
CA VAL A 119 -4.82 -13.04 3.90
C VAL A 119 -3.78 -14.14 4.12
N CYS A 120 -3.17 -14.22 5.30
CA CYS A 120 -2.22 -15.28 5.64
C CYS A 120 -2.88 -16.65 5.89
N LEU A 121 -4.18 -16.70 6.17
CA LEU A 121 -4.90 -17.95 6.46
C LEU A 121 -4.78 -18.98 5.31
N PRO A 122 -5.04 -18.65 4.03
CA PRO A 122 -4.87 -19.59 2.92
C PRO A 122 -3.41 -20.05 2.73
N LEU A 123 -2.42 -19.17 2.99
CA LEU A 123 -1.00 -19.54 2.93
C LEU A 123 -0.67 -20.61 3.97
N ILE A 124 -1.18 -20.45 5.19
CA ILE A 124 -0.96 -21.41 6.28
C ILE A 124 -1.62 -22.76 5.93
N THR A 125 -2.84 -22.76 5.39
CA THR A 125 -3.52 -24.01 5.01
C THR A 125 -2.77 -24.78 3.92
N GLU A 126 -2.22 -24.08 2.93
CA GLU A 126 -1.41 -24.68 1.87
C GLU A 126 -0.07 -25.21 2.40
N LEU A 127 0.56 -24.49 3.33
CA LEU A 127 1.79 -24.97 3.97
C LEU A 127 1.52 -26.26 4.77
N LEU A 128 0.41 -26.32 5.50
CA LEU A 128 0.02 -27.52 6.25
C LEU A 128 -0.31 -28.70 5.34
N SER A 129 -0.96 -28.47 4.20
CA SER A 129 -1.28 -29.54 3.25
C SER A 129 -0.01 -30.15 2.63
N LEU A 130 0.96 -29.31 2.27
CA LEU A 130 2.28 -29.73 1.79
C LEU A 130 3.08 -30.48 2.86
N ALA A 131 3.06 -30.02 4.10
CA ALA A 131 3.71 -30.74 5.19
C ALA A 131 3.12 -32.15 5.34
N ARG A 132 1.78 -32.27 5.33
CA ARG A 132 1.09 -33.57 5.43
C ARG A 132 1.43 -34.51 4.28
N SER A 133 1.51 -34.02 3.04
CA SER A 133 1.84 -34.88 1.89
C SER A 133 3.26 -35.43 1.98
N LEU A 134 4.22 -34.66 2.50
CA LEU A 134 5.59 -35.11 2.73
C LEU A 134 5.68 -36.17 3.84
N PHE A 135 4.91 -36.03 4.92
CA PHE A 135 4.92 -37.00 6.03
C PHE A 135 4.15 -38.30 5.70
N VAL A 136 3.06 -38.23 4.94
CA VAL A 136 2.25 -39.40 4.56
C VAL A 136 2.87 -40.18 3.38
N GLY A 137 3.68 -39.52 2.54
CA GLY A 137 4.39 -40.16 1.42
C GLY A 137 5.54 -41.10 1.77
N GLN A 138 5.93 -41.24 3.05
CA GLN A 138 7.05 -42.08 3.52
C GLN A 138 6.62 -43.41 4.17
N THR A 139 5.31 -43.70 4.24
CA THR A 139 4.77 -44.93 4.88
C THR A 139 4.22 -45.97 3.91
N GLY A 140 4.65 -45.96 2.63
CA GLY A 140 4.27 -46.95 1.62
C GLY A 140 5.48 -47.62 0.98
#